data_AF-A0A9X5FEF1-F1
#
_entry.id   AF-A0A9X5FEF1-F1
#
_cell.length_a   1.000
_cell.length_b   1.000
_cell.length_c   1.000
_cell.angle_alpha   90.00
_cell.angle_beta   90.00
_cell.angle_gamma   90.00
#
_symmetry.space_group_name_H-M   'P 1'
#
loop_
_entity.id
_entity.type
_entity.pdbx_description
1 polymer ?
#
loop_
_entity_poly.entity_id
_entity_poly.type
_entity_poly.pdbx_seq_one_letter_code
_entity_poly.pdbx_strand_id
1 'polypeptide(L)'
;MTMTIRGRDRIADWIETVLLVRGSRPLGIDPLNKYFEARHGLEPQMVSTGVREMSRRAGVLGDAYPFHVNEFAVRSHPAAGASAYVASALMAPGNPVREYISAAPDDAMPVIFENIVASAVSGIWGQAGRALRFGWPSEVGRPPEFDQAIRWLARTIGVEVGQGYRQPRRKDGGVDVVAWRPFPDGKPGFPVLLVQCTLQENLLAKGMDVDTRLWSSWLAMDVDAMAALATPVALAPGTTWNELALKYMVLDRIRIVGLIDPLRADEMANDWVDGTLTELRGYMEEVCEL
;
A
#
# COMPACT_ATOMS: atom_id res chain seq x y z
N MET A 1 11.72 26.16 1.70
CA MET A 1 10.25 26.13 1.88
C MET A 1 9.99 25.38 3.18
N THR A 2 9.46 26.04 4.22
CA THR A 2 9.18 25.35 5.50
C THR A 2 7.97 24.47 5.33
N MET A 3 8.17 23.15 5.34
CA MET A 3 7.09 22.21 5.09
C MET A 3 6.24 22.01 6.33
N THR A 4 4.91 22.01 6.16
CA THR A 4 4.00 21.79 7.28
C THR A 4 3.57 20.32 7.34
N ILE A 5 4.20 19.56 8.23
CA ILE A 5 3.74 18.22 8.60
C ILE A 5 2.46 18.39 9.42
N ARG A 6 1.33 17.82 8.96
CA ARG A 6 0.03 17.94 9.64
C ARG A 6 -0.62 16.58 9.86
N GLY A 7 -1.21 16.40 11.04
CA GLY A 7 -1.94 15.20 11.42
C GLY A 7 -1.03 14.12 11.97
N ARG A 8 -1.54 13.37 12.97
CA ARG A 8 -0.78 12.36 13.70
C ARG A 8 -0.21 11.26 12.79
N ASP A 9 -0.94 10.86 11.74
CA ASP A 9 -0.51 9.80 10.82
C ASP A 9 0.69 10.21 9.99
N ARG A 10 0.72 11.47 9.50
CA ARG A 10 1.89 12.00 8.79
C ARG A 10 3.08 12.17 9.73
N ILE A 11 2.85 12.65 10.96
CA ILE A 11 3.94 12.76 11.95
C ILE A 11 4.53 11.38 12.26
N ALA A 12 3.69 10.34 12.40
CA ALA A 12 4.16 8.97 12.58
C ALA A 12 4.98 8.49 11.38
N ASP A 13 4.52 8.72 10.15
CA ASP A 13 5.26 8.34 8.93
C ASP A 13 6.64 9.03 8.85
N TRP A 14 6.72 10.30 9.27
CA TRP A 14 7.96 11.03 9.38
C TRP A 14 8.92 10.44 10.43
N ILE A 15 8.41 10.11 11.62
CA ILE A 15 9.22 9.47 12.67
C ILE A 15 9.71 8.10 12.19
N GLU A 16 8.84 7.30 11.56
CA GLU A 16 9.19 6.01 10.97
C GLU A 16 10.34 6.15 9.95
N THR A 17 10.27 7.13 9.04
CA THR A 17 11.35 7.38 8.07
C THR A 17 12.66 7.81 8.75
N VAL A 18 12.61 8.69 9.76
CA VAL A 18 13.79 9.08 10.56
C VAL A 18 14.47 7.85 11.17
N LEU A 19 13.69 6.91 11.72
CA LEU A 19 14.22 5.68 12.32
C LEU A 19 14.81 4.71 11.28
N LEU A 20 14.31 4.71 10.04
CA LEU A 20 14.88 3.90 8.96
C LEU A 20 16.22 4.47 8.48
N VAL A 21 16.30 5.80 8.33
CA VAL A 21 17.53 6.50 7.95
C VAL A 21 18.61 6.30 9.01
N ARG A 22 18.26 6.52 10.28
CA ARG A 22 19.15 6.36 11.43
C ARG A 22 19.60 4.91 11.69
N GLY A 23 18.75 3.96 11.35
CA GLY A 23 18.94 2.54 11.65
C GLY A 23 18.44 2.12 13.04
N SER A 24 18.85 0.93 13.49
CA SER A 24 18.20 0.17 14.58
C SER A 24 18.55 0.63 16.00
N ARG A 25 19.37 1.68 16.15
CA ARG A 25 19.70 2.22 17.48
C ARG A 25 18.43 2.80 18.13
N PRO A 26 18.26 2.69 19.46
CA PRO A 26 17.19 3.41 20.16
C PRO A 26 17.35 4.93 20.03
N LEU A 27 16.25 5.64 19.80
CA LEU A 27 16.17 7.10 19.78
C LEU A 27 15.23 7.56 20.89
N GLY A 28 15.76 8.30 21.87
CA GLY A 28 14.98 8.83 22.97
C GLY A 28 13.97 9.88 22.52
N ILE A 29 12.87 10.03 23.26
CA ILE A 29 11.82 11.01 22.94
C ILE A 29 12.33 12.45 22.99
N ASP A 30 13.25 12.79 23.90
CA ASP A 30 13.80 14.15 24.02
C ASP A 30 14.64 14.57 22.79
N PRO A 31 15.63 13.78 22.32
CA PRO A 31 16.30 14.04 21.05
C PRO A 31 15.34 14.11 19.86
N LEU A 32 14.33 13.23 19.82
CA LEU A 32 13.32 13.21 18.77
C LEU A 32 12.52 14.54 18.73
N ASN A 33 12.07 15.01 19.89
CA ASN A 33 11.37 16.30 20.02
C ASN A 33 12.24 17.46 19.54
N LYS A 34 13.49 17.53 20.01
CA LYS A 34 14.43 18.58 19.60
C LYS A 34 14.67 18.60 18.10
N TYR A 35 14.80 17.42 17.49
CA TYR A 35 14.96 17.29 16.04
C TYR A 35 13.75 17.85 15.29
N PHE A 36 12.53 17.41 15.62
CA PHE A 36 11.32 17.84 14.93
C PHE A 36 10.97 19.31 15.19
N GLU A 37 11.25 19.84 16.37
CA GLU A 37 11.12 21.26 16.69
C GLU A 37 12.09 22.09 15.83
N ALA A 38 13.38 21.74 15.81
CA ALA A 38 14.39 22.48 15.06
C ALA A 38 14.16 22.43 13.54
N ARG A 39 13.77 21.26 13.01
CA ARG A 39 13.66 21.04 11.56
C ARG A 39 12.31 21.44 10.98
N HIS A 40 11.23 21.20 11.72
CA HIS A 40 9.86 21.32 11.21
C HIS A 40 8.98 22.23 12.06
N GLY A 41 9.49 22.79 13.16
CA GLY A 41 8.71 23.64 14.06
C GLY A 41 7.57 22.90 14.74
N LEU A 42 7.70 21.58 14.95
CA LEU A 42 6.66 20.80 15.64
C LEU A 42 6.83 20.91 17.15
N GLU A 43 5.72 21.19 17.84
CA GLU A 43 5.67 21.17 19.29
C GLU A 43 5.79 19.72 19.83
N PRO A 44 6.38 19.50 21.02
CA PRO A 44 6.52 18.16 21.61
C PRO A 44 5.21 17.38 21.72
N GLN A 45 4.08 18.06 21.91
CA GLN A 45 2.75 17.46 21.97
C GLN A 45 2.35 16.86 20.62
N MET A 46 2.74 17.49 19.51
CA MET A 46 2.47 16.99 18.15
C MET A 46 3.31 15.74 17.88
N VAL A 47 4.61 15.76 18.19
CA VAL A 47 5.48 14.57 18.09
C VAL A 47 4.92 13.41 18.92
N SER A 48 4.46 13.70 20.15
CA SER A 48 3.80 12.72 21.01
C SER A 48 2.54 12.11 20.38
N THR A 49 1.78 12.86 19.57
CA THR A 49 0.63 12.29 18.85
C THR A 49 1.07 11.28 17.78
N GLY A 50 2.19 11.54 17.10
CA GLY A 50 2.78 10.63 16.13
C GLY A 50 3.30 9.35 16.80
N VAL A 51 4.03 9.49 17.92
CA VAL A 51 4.50 8.32 18.69
C VAL A 51 3.33 7.46 19.20
N ARG A 52 2.25 8.08 19.68
CA ARG A 52 1.03 7.33 20.06
C ARG A 52 0.39 6.59 18.88
N GLU A 53 0.40 7.20 17.69
CA GLU A 53 -0.09 6.55 16.48
C GLU A 53 0.81 5.37 16.10
N MET A 54 2.13 5.49 16.22
CA MET A 54 3.05 4.35 16.06
C MET A 54 2.76 3.22 17.07
N SER A 55 2.52 3.53 18.35
CA SER A 55 2.13 2.53 19.36
C SER A 55 0.82 1.83 18.99
N ARG A 56 -0.16 2.56 18.45
CA ARG A 56 -1.42 2.00 17.97
C ARG A 56 -1.17 1.04 16.81
N ARG A 57 -0.35 1.42 15.83
CA ARG A 57 0.02 0.58 14.68
C ARG A 57 0.72 -0.69 15.13
N ALA A 58 1.68 -0.58 16.06
CA ALA A 58 2.34 -1.71 16.70
C ALA A 58 1.33 -2.66 17.36
N GLY A 59 0.37 -2.12 18.12
CA GLY A 59 -0.65 -2.93 18.78
C GLY A 59 -1.60 -3.66 17.83
N VAL A 60 -1.84 -3.11 16.63
CA VAL A 60 -2.72 -3.74 15.62
C VAL A 60 -1.97 -4.78 14.78
N LEU A 61 -0.75 -4.48 14.39
CA LEU A 61 0.03 -5.30 13.44
C LEU A 61 0.95 -6.32 14.13
N GLY A 62 1.23 -6.16 15.44
CA GLY A 62 2.16 -7.03 16.16
C GLY A 62 3.53 -7.07 15.48
N ASP A 63 4.02 -8.28 15.21
CA ASP A 63 5.33 -8.52 14.60
C ASP A 63 5.44 -8.00 13.14
N ALA A 64 4.31 -7.76 12.46
CA ALA A 64 4.30 -7.17 11.13
C ALA A 64 4.60 -5.66 11.14
N TYR A 65 4.64 -5.01 12.31
CA TYR A 65 5.06 -3.63 12.45
C TYR A 65 6.58 -3.55 12.73
N PRO A 66 7.38 -2.97 11.83
CA PRO A 66 8.83 -3.08 11.88
C PRO A 66 9.49 -2.05 12.83
N PHE A 67 8.75 -1.52 13.79
CA PHE A 67 9.25 -0.55 14.77
C PHE A 67 8.86 -0.95 16.17
N HIS A 68 9.77 -0.73 17.12
CA HIS A 68 9.49 -0.89 18.54
C HIS A 68 9.25 0.48 19.16
N VAL A 69 8.13 0.61 19.86
CA VAL A 69 7.71 1.84 20.53
C VAL A 69 7.56 1.56 22.02
N ASN A 70 8.22 2.35 22.86
CA ASN A 70 7.98 2.37 24.29
C ASN A 70 7.88 3.82 24.80
N GLU A 71 7.66 3.99 26.10
CA GLU A 71 7.44 5.32 26.71
C GLU A 71 8.66 6.26 26.63
N PHE A 72 9.87 5.70 26.48
CA PHE A 72 11.13 6.46 26.58
C PHE A 72 11.86 6.58 25.24
N ALA A 73 11.64 5.65 24.31
CA ALA A 73 12.36 5.58 23.06
C ALA A 73 11.58 4.83 21.97
N VAL A 74 11.97 5.11 20.73
CA VAL A 74 11.54 4.42 19.51
C VAL A 74 12.75 3.85 18.78
N ARG A 75 12.59 2.75 18.04
CA ARG A 75 13.63 2.17 17.16
C ARG A 75 13.03 1.40 16.00
N SER A 76 13.75 1.33 14.90
CA SER A 76 13.48 0.38 13.81
C SER A 76 14.00 -1.02 14.17
N HIS A 77 13.31 -2.05 13.67
CA HIS A 77 13.81 -3.41 13.69
C HIS A 77 14.99 -3.53 12.69
N PRO A 78 16.04 -4.34 12.95
CA PRO A 78 17.17 -4.49 12.03
C PRO A 78 16.77 -4.94 10.61
N ALA A 79 15.71 -5.75 10.49
CA ALA A 79 15.16 -6.22 9.22
C ALA A 79 14.05 -5.30 8.66
N ALA A 80 13.85 -4.10 9.20
CA ALA A 80 12.75 -3.22 8.80
C ALA A 80 12.75 -2.92 7.29
N GLY A 81 13.92 -2.75 6.68
CA GLY A 81 14.08 -2.47 5.25
C GLY A 81 13.49 -3.55 4.33
N ALA A 82 13.41 -4.80 4.79
CA ALA A 82 12.83 -5.90 4.01
C ALA A 82 11.29 -5.99 4.14
N SER A 83 10.67 -5.19 5.01
CA SER A 83 9.24 -5.32 5.29
C SER A 83 8.36 -4.65 4.24
N ALA A 84 7.27 -5.33 3.87
CA ALA A 84 6.22 -4.74 3.04
C ALA A 84 5.58 -3.48 3.67
N TYR A 85 5.62 -3.38 5.01
CA TYR A 85 5.22 -2.17 5.73
C TYR A 85 6.08 -0.98 5.33
N VAL A 86 7.41 -1.11 5.39
CA VAL A 86 8.34 -0.04 5.03
C VAL A 86 8.21 0.32 3.56
N ALA A 87 8.19 -0.67 2.66
CA ALA A 87 7.97 -0.44 1.24
C ALA A 87 6.72 0.41 1.00
N SER A 88 5.59 0.02 1.59
CA SER A 88 4.33 0.77 1.49
C SER A 88 4.45 2.17 2.11
N ALA A 89 5.06 2.30 3.30
CA ALA A 89 5.18 3.58 3.99
C ALA A 89 5.99 4.61 3.17
N LEU A 90 7.10 4.20 2.58
CA LEU A 90 7.96 5.05 1.74
C LEU A 90 7.27 5.50 0.44
N MET A 91 6.31 4.72 -0.06
CA MET A 91 5.51 5.06 -1.25
C MET A 91 4.33 5.99 -0.94
N ALA A 92 3.99 6.17 0.34
CA ALA A 92 2.83 6.95 0.73
C ALA A 92 2.98 8.43 0.35
N PRO A 93 1.93 9.07 -0.21
CA PRO A 93 1.97 10.49 -0.45
C PRO A 93 2.15 11.28 0.87
N GLY A 94 3.04 12.27 0.85
CA GLY A 94 3.43 13.03 2.04
C GLY A 94 4.45 12.33 2.95
N ASN A 95 5.00 11.19 2.53
CA ASN A 95 6.21 10.63 3.13
C ASN A 95 7.44 11.44 2.69
N PRO A 96 8.47 11.62 3.55
CA PRO A 96 9.71 12.31 3.21
C PRO A 96 10.37 11.87 1.90
N VAL A 97 10.26 10.60 1.51
CA VAL A 97 10.78 10.11 0.22
C VAL A 97 10.26 10.93 -0.94
N ARG A 98 8.95 11.19 -0.97
CA ARG A 98 8.29 11.92 -2.06
C ARG A 98 8.72 13.38 -2.14
N GLU A 99 9.37 13.88 -1.09
CA GLU A 99 9.75 15.29 -0.96
C GLU A 99 11.23 15.49 -1.23
N TYR A 100 12.09 14.69 -0.58
CA TYR A 100 13.54 14.79 -0.72
C TYR A 100 14.05 14.22 -2.03
N ILE A 101 13.53 13.06 -2.43
CA ILE A 101 14.07 12.35 -3.59
C ILE A 101 13.52 12.92 -4.88
N SER A 102 12.28 13.45 -4.91
CA SER A 102 11.62 14.28 -5.94
C SER A 102 11.84 13.97 -7.44
N ALA A 103 12.61 12.92 -7.80
CA ALA A 103 12.70 12.39 -9.14
C ALA A 103 11.32 11.83 -9.50
N ALA A 104 10.95 11.97 -10.77
CA ALA A 104 9.67 11.52 -11.31
C ALA A 104 9.27 10.16 -10.72
N PRO A 105 7.97 9.91 -10.43
CA PRO A 105 7.54 8.64 -9.86
C PRO A 105 8.19 7.51 -10.64
N ASP A 106 9.08 6.79 -9.97
CA ASP A 106 9.75 5.63 -10.54
C ASP A 106 8.65 4.72 -11.06
N ASP A 107 8.69 4.40 -12.36
CA ASP A 107 7.70 3.54 -13.00
C ASP A 107 7.64 2.16 -12.33
N ALA A 108 8.69 1.77 -11.59
CA ALA A 108 8.69 0.58 -10.75
C ALA A 108 7.80 0.71 -9.50
N MET A 109 7.62 1.90 -8.93
CA MET A 109 6.91 2.10 -7.67
C MET A 109 5.43 1.65 -7.73
N PRO A 110 4.63 2.02 -8.76
CA PRO A 110 3.28 1.45 -8.92
C PRO A 110 3.30 -0.08 -9.03
N VAL A 111 4.24 -0.64 -9.79
CA VAL A 111 4.33 -2.09 -10.02
C VAL A 111 4.64 -2.84 -8.72
N ILE A 112 5.61 -2.36 -7.93
CA ILE A 112 5.96 -2.94 -6.63
C ILE A 112 4.74 -2.86 -5.70
N PHE A 113 4.05 -1.72 -5.64
CA PHE A 113 2.87 -1.58 -4.79
C PHE A 113 1.73 -2.52 -5.21
N GLU A 114 1.46 -2.63 -6.51
CA GLU A 114 0.46 -3.56 -7.06
C GLU A 114 0.81 -5.02 -6.73
N ASN A 115 2.09 -5.38 -6.79
CA ASN A 115 2.55 -6.72 -6.41
C ASN A 115 2.36 -6.97 -4.91
N ILE A 116 2.71 -6.02 -4.04
CA ILE A 116 2.45 -6.09 -2.59
C ILE A 116 0.95 -6.29 -2.33
N VAL A 117 0.09 -5.51 -2.99
CA VAL A 117 -1.36 -5.62 -2.87
C VAL A 117 -1.84 -6.98 -3.36
N ALA A 118 -1.37 -7.49 -4.49
CA ALA A 118 -1.71 -8.82 -5.00
C ALA A 118 -1.34 -9.91 -3.99
N SER A 119 -0.16 -9.83 -3.38
CA SER A 119 0.25 -10.74 -2.31
C SER A 119 -0.72 -10.68 -1.12
N ALA A 120 -1.03 -9.47 -0.64
CA ALA A 120 -1.96 -9.25 0.46
C ALA A 120 -3.37 -9.81 0.18
N VAL A 121 -3.98 -9.42 -0.93
CA VAL A 121 -5.38 -9.82 -1.23
C VAL A 121 -5.51 -11.30 -1.59
N SER A 122 -4.40 -11.99 -1.92
CA SER A 122 -4.40 -13.44 -2.04
C SER A 122 -4.74 -14.13 -0.71
N GLY A 123 -4.43 -13.50 0.42
CA GLY A 123 -4.72 -13.99 1.77
C GLY A 123 -6.12 -13.67 2.29
N ILE A 124 -6.90 -12.82 1.61
CA ILE A 124 -8.19 -12.30 2.12
C ILE A 124 -9.22 -13.40 2.39
N TRP A 125 -9.11 -14.53 1.67
CA TRP A 125 -9.96 -15.70 1.84
C TRP A 125 -9.18 -16.93 2.34
N GLY A 126 -8.06 -16.71 3.03
CA GLY A 126 -7.17 -17.75 3.51
C GLY A 126 -6.48 -18.50 2.36
N GLN A 127 -6.10 -19.76 2.61
CA GLN A 127 -5.30 -20.58 1.68
C GLN A 127 -5.94 -20.83 0.30
N ALA A 128 -7.26 -20.70 0.21
CA ALA A 128 -7.99 -20.84 -1.06
C ALA A 128 -7.96 -19.56 -1.90
N GLY A 129 -7.64 -18.41 -1.32
CA GLY A 129 -7.56 -17.16 -2.05
C GLY A 129 -6.48 -17.19 -3.12
N ARG A 130 -6.77 -16.53 -4.24
CA ARG A 130 -5.88 -16.35 -5.38
C ARG A 130 -5.92 -14.88 -5.76
N ALA A 131 -4.80 -14.36 -6.22
CA ALA A 131 -4.74 -13.02 -6.77
C ALA A 131 -3.65 -12.95 -7.84
N LEU A 132 -3.81 -11.99 -8.75
CA LEU A 132 -2.78 -11.63 -9.71
C LEU A 132 -2.82 -10.12 -9.96
N ARG A 133 -1.68 -9.59 -10.38
CA ARG A 133 -1.55 -8.24 -10.91
C ARG A 133 -2.07 -8.20 -12.34
N PHE A 134 -3.08 -7.37 -12.58
CA PHE A 134 -3.69 -7.12 -13.88
C PHE A 134 -3.25 -5.78 -14.51
N GLY A 135 -2.72 -4.84 -13.71
CA GLY A 135 -2.35 -3.49 -14.13
C GLY A 135 -1.41 -3.42 -15.35
N TRP A 136 -1.38 -2.27 -16.01
CA TRP A 136 -0.48 -1.99 -17.15
C TRP A 136 0.71 -1.11 -16.71
N PRO A 137 1.96 -1.40 -17.10
CA PRO A 137 2.42 -2.50 -17.97
C PRO A 137 2.40 -3.85 -17.25
N SER A 138 2.21 -4.94 -17.99
CA SER A 138 2.23 -6.29 -17.41
C SER A 138 3.59 -6.96 -17.54
N GLU A 139 4.00 -7.65 -16.48
CA GLU A 139 5.19 -8.50 -16.44
C GLU A 139 4.86 -9.99 -16.58
N VAL A 140 3.66 -10.43 -16.15
CA VAL A 140 3.32 -11.85 -16.00
C VAL A 140 2.24 -12.28 -16.99
N GLY A 141 2.64 -12.55 -18.23
CA GLY A 141 1.82 -13.29 -19.20
C GLY A 141 0.50 -12.64 -19.65
N ARG A 142 0.06 -11.51 -19.07
CA ARG A 142 -1.09 -10.75 -19.53
C ARG A 142 -0.77 -10.12 -20.89
N PRO A 143 -1.57 -10.40 -21.93
CA PRO A 143 -1.43 -9.77 -23.22
C PRO A 143 -1.53 -8.23 -23.16
N PRO A 144 -0.85 -7.50 -24.06
CA PRO A 144 -0.87 -6.04 -24.06
C PRO A 144 -2.19 -5.45 -24.51
N GLU A 145 -2.89 -6.15 -25.40
CA GLU A 145 -4.21 -5.73 -25.88
C GLU A 145 -5.27 -6.10 -24.84
N PHE A 146 -6.14 -5.15 -24.51
CA PHE A 146 -7.07 -5.30 -23.40
C PHE A 146 -8.09 -6.43 -23.62
N ASP A 147 -8.59 -6.61 -24.83
CA ASP A 147 -9.53 -7.69 -25.16
C ASP A 147 -8.88 -9.07 -24.97
N GLN A 148 -7.61 -9.21 -25.35
CA GLN A 148 -6.81 -10.40 -25.12
C GLN A 148 -6.51 -10.60 -23.63
N ALA A 149 -6.27 -9.52 -22.89
CA ALA A 149 -6.09 -9.53 -21.44
C ALA A 149 -7.35 -10.02 -20.71
N ILE A 150 -8.55 -9.60 -21.13
CA ILE A 150 -9.82 -10.11 -20.58
C ILE A 150 -9.99 -11.60 -20.89
N ARG A 151 -9.73 -12.04 -22.13
CA ARG A 151 -9.79 -13.47 -22.49
C ARG A 151 -8.79 -14.32 -21.70
N TRP A 152 -7.60 -13.77 -21.47
CA TRP A 152 -6.59 -14.38 -20.62
C TRP A 152 -7.07 -14.49 -19.18
N LEU A 153 -7.56 -13.39 -18.59
CA LEU A 153 -8.06 -13.37 -17.23
C LEU A 153 -9.23 -14.34 -17.02
N ALA A 154 -10.21 -14.36 -17.93
CA ALA A 154 -11.34 -15.28 -17.90
C ALA A 154 -10.88 -16.75 -17.80
N ARG A 155 -9.92 -17.15 -18.65
CA ARG A 155 -9.31 -18.49 -18.58
C ARG A 155 -8.56 -18.72 -17.27
N THR A 156 -7.82 -17.73 -16.78
CA THR A 156 -7.03 -17.84 -15.55
C THR A 156 -7.90 -18.03 -14.32
N ILE A 157 -9.01 -17.31 -14.21
CA ILE A 157 -9.90 -17.42 -13.05
C ILE A 157 -10.94 -18.53 -13.19
N GLY A 158 -11.18 -19.04 -14.40
CA GLY A 158 -12.12 -20.14 -14.66
C GLY A 158 -13.55 -19.68 -14.94
N VAL A 159 -13.73 -18.57 -15.65
CA VAL A 159 -15.05 -18.07 -16.10
C VAL A 159 -15.07 -17.90 -17.62
N GLU A 160 -16.26 -17.73 -18.19
CA GLU A 160 -16.41 -17.39 -19.60
C GLU A 160 -16.18 -15.90 -19.86
N VAL A 161 -15.89 -15.57 -21.11
CA VAL A 161 -15.82 -14.17 -21.56
C VAL A 161 -17.24 -13.64 -21.72
N GLY A 162 -17.50 -12.47 -21.15
CA GLY A 162 -18.80 -11.80 -21.26
C GLY A 162 -19.12 -11.40 -22.71
N GLN A 163 -20.41 -11.37 -23.03
CA GLN A 163 -20.90 -11.02 -24.38
C GLN A 163 -21.05 -9.51 -24.59
N GLY A 164 -20.95 -8.72 -23.51
CA GLY A 164 -21.15 -7.28 -23.52
C GLY A 164 -19.86 -6.50 -23.79
N TYR A 165 -19.20 -6.75 -24.93
CA TYR A 165 -17.95 -6.06 -25.23
C TYR A 165 -18.17 -4.55 -25.34
N ARG A 166 -17.38 -3.81 -24.57
CA ARG A 166 -17.27 -2.36 -24.59
C ARG A 166 -15.79 -2.02 -24.46
N GLN A 167 -15.30 -1.07 -25.25
CA GLN A 167 -13.91 -0.63 -25.11
C GLN A 167 -13.72 0.01 -23.72
N PRO A 168 -12.62 -0.33 -23.03
CA PRO A 168 -12.34 0.28 -21.74
C PRO A 168 -11.91 1.73 -21.93
N ARG A 169 -12.14 2.57 -20.91
CA ARG A 169 -11.61 3.94 -20.90
C ARG A 169 -10.12 4.00 -20.56
N ARG A 170 -9.59 2.94 -19.93
CA ARG A 170 -8.19 2.78 -19.52
C ARG A 170 -7.65 1.45 -20.04
N LYS A 171 -6.34 1.32 -20.18
CA LYS A 171 -5.68 0.11 -20.71
C LYS A 171 -5.92 -1.16 -19.88
N ASP A 172 -6.43 -1.01 -18.67
CA ASP A 172 -6.68 -2.04 -17.67
C ASP A 172 -8.11 -2.00 -17.12
N GLY A 173 -8.99 -1.16 -17.67
CA GLY A 173 -10.36 -1.01 -17.14
C GLY A 173 -10.42 -0.45 -15.71
N GLY A 174 -9.35 0.21 -15.24
CA GLY A 174 -9.26 0.76 -13.88
C GLY A 174 -9.02 -0.27 -12.79
N VAL A 175 -8.50 -1.46 -13.13
CA VAL A 175 -8.17 -2.50 -12.15
C VAL A 175 -6.71 -2.86 -12.28
N ASP A 176 -6.00 -2.82 -11.16
CA ASP A 176 -4.59 -3.16 -11.10
C ASP A 176 -4.36 -4.57 -10.56
N VAL A 177 -5.26 -5.06 -9.69
CA VAL A 177 -5.19 -6.39 -9.10
C VAL A 177 -6.56 -7.06 -9.12
N VAL A 178 -6.59 -8.34 -9.46
CA VAL A 178 -7.80 -9.18 -9.40
C VAL A 178 -7.55 -10.29 -8.40
N ALA A 179 -8.47 -10.46 -7.45
CA ALA A 179 -8.45 -11.57 -6.51
C ALA A 179 -9.75 -12.37 -6.58
N TRP A 180 -9.67 -13.67 -6.36
CA TRP A 180 -10.84 -14.56 -6.30
C TRP A 180 -10.60 -15.74 -5.37
N ARG A 181 -11.68 -16.42 -4.98
CA ARG A 181 -11.60 -17.64 -4.16
C ARG A 181 -12.30 -18.80 -4.86
N PRO A 182 -11.60 -19.57 -5.72
CA PRO A 182 -12.23 -20.68 -6.43
C PRO A 182 -12.78 -21.73 -5.46
N PHE A 183 -13.83 -22.44 -5.89
CA PHE A 183 -14.30 -23.64 -5.20
C PHE A 183 -13.54 -24.88 -5.68
N PRO A 184 -13.39 -25.92 -4.83
CA PRO A 184 -12.67 -27.14 -5.20
C PRO A 184 -13.25 -27.88 -6.41
N ASP A 185 -14.52 -27.66 -6.76
CA ASP A 185 -15.17 -28.28 -7.92
C ASP A 185 -14.92 -27.54 -9.24
N GLY A 186 -14.18 -26.42 -9.20
CA GLY A 186 -13.81 -25.63 -10.37
C GLY A 186 -14.99 -24.90 -11.03
N LYS A 187 -16.17 -24.89 -10.40
CA LYS A 187 -17.34 -24.20 -10.94
C LYS A 187 -17.26 -22.70 -10.70
N PRO A 188 -17.87 -21.89 -11.58
CA PRO A 188 -18.02 -20.46 -11.36
C PRO A 188 -18.99 -20.17 -10.20
N GLY A 189 -19.28 -18.89 -9.94
CA GLY A 189 -20.09 -18.46 -8.79
C GLY A 189 -19.30 -18.25 -7.50
N PHE A 190 -17.98 -18.09 -7.60
CA PHE A 190 -17.12 -17.70 -6.49
C PHE A 190 -16.99 -16.17 -6.38
N PRO A 191 -16.62 -15.64 -5.19
CA PRO A 191 -16.39 -14.21 -5.03
C PRO A 191 -15.16 -13.75 -5.81
N VAL A 192 -15.31 -12.59 -6.46
CA VAL A 192 -14.26 -11.87 -7.18
C VAL A 192 -14.12 -10.47 -6.57
N LEU A 193 -12.87 -10.02 -6.41
CA LEU A 193 -12.49 -8.70 -5.93
C LEU A 193 -11.66 -8.00 -7.00
N LEU A 194 -12.11 -6.81 -7.41
CA LEU A 194 -11.45 -5.95 -8.38
C LEU A 194 -10.82 -4.79 -7.62
N VAL A 195 -9.50 -4.66 -7.66
CA VAL A 195 -8.75 -3.71 -6.84
C VAL A 195 -8.09 -2.66 -7.72
N GLN A 196 -8.39 -1.39 -7.47
CA GLN A 196 -7.60 -0.26 -7.94
C GLN A 196 -6.55 0.07 -6.88
N CYS A 197 -5.29 0.11 -7.26
CA CYS A 197 -4.18 0.58 -6.44
C CYS A 197 -3.93 2.06 -6.73
N THR A 198 -3.57 2.83 -5.70
CA THR A 198 -3.20 4.23 -5.92
C THR A 198 -2.15 4.74 -4.96
N LEU A 199 -1.20 5.48 -5.51
CA LEU A 199 -0.16 6.22 -4.79
C LEU A 199 -0.48 7.73 -4.70
N GLN A 200 -1.70 8.12 -5.08
CA GLN A 200 -2.15 9.51 -5.12
C GLN A 200 -2.90 9.91 -3.85
N GLU A 201 -2.90 11.21 -3.52
CA GLU A 201 -3.63 11.72 -2.35
C GLU A 201 -5.16 11.72 -2.52
N ASN A 202 -5.66 11.93 -3.73
CA ASN A 202 -7.10 12.03 -3.99
C ASN A 202 -7.76 10.65 -4.15
N LEU A 203 -7.92 9.97 -3.00
CA LEU A 203 -8.46 8.60 -2.94
C LEU A 203 -9.90 8.49 -3.46
N LEU A 204 -10.76 9.48 -3.17
CA LEU A 204 -12.18 9.45 -3.56
C LEU A 204 -12.38 9.44 -5.07
N ALA A 205 -11.58 10.24 -5.79
CA ALA A 205 -11.61 10.26 -7.24
C ALA A 205 -11.16 8.91 -7.83
N LYS A 206 -10.16 8.27 -7.22
CA LYS A 206 -9.59 7.00 -7.69
C LYS A 206 -10.49 5.80 -7.47
N GLY A 207 -11.27 5.77 -6.39
CA GLY A 207 -12.24 4.70 -6.18
C GLY A 207 -13.23 4.54 -7.34
N MET A 208 -13.54 5.62 -8.08
CA MET A 208 -14.49 5.58 -9.20
C MET A 208 -13.92 4.98 -10.49
N ASP A 209 -12.65 4.60 -10.51
CA ASP A 209 -12.01 4.05 -11.72
C ASP A 209 -12.47 2.61 -12.03
N VAL A 210 -12.90 1.85 -11.00
CA VAL A 210 -13.47 0.50 -11.14
C VAL A 210 -14.98 0.59 -11.37
N ASP A 211 -15.42 0.26 -12.58
CA ASP A 211 -16.85 0.09 -12.90
C ASP A 211 -17.23 -1.39 -12.89
N THR A 212 -17.78 -1.88 -11.78
CA THR A 212 -18.14 -3.30 -11.63
C THR A 212 -19.17 -3.76 -12.66
N ARG A 213 -20.07 -2.89 -13.13
CA ARG A 213 -21.07 -3.25 -14.15
C ARG A 213 -20.41 -3.48 -15.51
N LEU A 214 -19.41 -2.66 -15.83
CA LEU A 214 -18.61 -2.84 -17.04
C LEU A 214 -17.77 -4.12 -16.95
N TRP A 215 -17.20 -4.41 -15.79
CA TRP A 215 -16.47 -5.67 -15.56
C TRP A 215 -17.36 -6.91 -15.68
N SER A 216 -18.60 -6.87 -15.18
CA SER A 216 -19.60 -7.93 -15.39
C SER A 216 -20.03 -8.09 -16.85
N SER A 217 -19.75 -7.11 -17.73
CA SER A 217 -19.99 -7.26 -19.16
C SER A 217 -18.81 -7.88 -19.91
N TRP A 218 -17.61 -7.83 -19.33
CA TRP A 218 -16.38 -8.42 -19.87
C TRP A 218 -16.13 -9.85 -19.38
N LEU A 219 -16.52 -10.17 -18.15
CA LEU A 219 -16.42 -11.50 -17.55
C LEU A 219 -17.81 -12.02 -17.23
N ALA A 220 -18.15 -13.23 -17.66
CA ALA A 220 -19.42 -13.87 -17.35
C ALA A 220 -19.42 -14.39 -15.90
N MET A 221 -19.58 -13.47 -14.95
CA MET A 221 -19.61 -13.77 -13.52
C MET A 221 -21.05 -14.04 -13.06
N ASP A 222 -21.26 -15.14 -12.34
CA ASP A 222 -22.58 -15.46 -11.74
C ASP A 222 -22.86 -14.64 -10.46
N VAL A 223 -21.83 -14.00 -9.91
CA VAL A 223 -21.90 -13.17 -8.70
C VAL A 223 -21.25 -11.83 -9.00
N ASP A 224 -21.88 -10.74 -8.54
CA ASP A 224 -21.31 -9.40 -8.69
C ASP A 224 -19.94 -9.29 -8.00
N ALA A 225 -18.96 -8.81 -8.73
CA ALA A 225 -17.64 -8.55 -8.18
C ALA A 225 -17.68 -7.40 -7.17
N MET A 226 -16.88 -7.52 -6.11
CA MET A 226 -16.65 -6.43 -5.17
C MET A 226 -15.54 -5.53 -5.70
N ALA A 227 -15.68 -4.21 -5.50
CA ALA A 227 -14.61 -3.25 -5.77
C ALA A 227 -13.83 -2.92 -4.50
N ALA A 228 -12.52 -2.77 -4.63
CA ALA A 228 -11.62 -2.34 -3.57
C ALA A 228 -10.71 -1.20 -4.03
N LEU A 229 -10.32 -0.34 -3.08
CA LEU A 229 -9.30 0.68 -3.28
C LEU A 229 -8.14 0.40 -2.33
N ALA A 230 -6.95 0.20 -2.89
CA ALA A 230 -5.71 -0.01 -2.15
C ALA A 230 -4.83 1.24 -2.14
N THR A 231 -4.32 1.59 -0.96
CA THR A 231 -3.44 2.76 -0.79
C THR A 231 -2.32 2.48 0.22
N PRO A 232 -1.10 2.98 0.00
CA PRO A 232 0.02 2.89 0.96
C PRO A 232 -0.16 3.77 2.20
N VAL A 233 -1.22 4.58 2.26
CA VAL A 233 -1.51 5.45 3.40
C VAL A 233 -2.16 4.63 4.52
N ALA A 234 -1.74 4.85 5.77
CA ALA A 234 -2.50 4.41 6.94
C ALA A 234 -3.63 5.41 7.20
N LEU A 235 -4.88 5.00 6.98
CA LEU A 235 -6.03 5.91 7.05
C LEU A 235 -6.60 5.94 8.48
N ALA A 236 -6.67 7.13 9.05
CA ALA A 236 -7.43 7.33 10.28
C ALA A 236 -8.94 7.20 10.03
N PRO A 237 -9.72 6.74 11.04
CA PRO A 237 -11.17 6.85 11.00
C PRO A 237 -11.60 8.31 10.79
N GLY A 238 -12.60 8.54 9.94
CA GLY A 238 -13.08 9.88 9.65
C GLY A 238 -13.84 9.95 8.33
N THR A 239 -14.07 11.18 7.84
CA THR A 239 -14.90 11.45 6.66
C THR A 239 -14.43 10.69 5.43
N THR A 240 -13.14 10.78 5.07
CA THR A 240 -12.59 10.08 3.89
C THR A 240 -12.74 8.57 4.00
N TRP A 241 -12.44 7.99 5.17
CA TRP A 241 -12.63 6.56 5.42
C TRP A 241 -14.10 6.16 5.24
N ASN A 242 -15.01 6.89 5.87
CA ASN A 242 -16.44 6.59 5.83
C ASN A 242 -16.99 6.66 4.40
N GLU A 243 -16.61 7.68 3.64
CA GLU A 243 -17.04 7.83 2.24
C GLU A 243 -16.51 6.72 1.34
N LEU A 244 -15.25 6.31 1.52
CA LEU A 244 -14.67 5.19 0.78
C LEU A 244 -15.34 3.87 1.16
N ALA A 245 -15.51 3.61 2.45
CA ALA A 245 -16.06 2.36 2.98
C ALA A 245 -17.54 2.13 2.61
N LEU A 246 -18.28 3.17 2.26
CA LEU A 246 -19.64 3.06 1.72
C LEU A 246 -19.70 2.44 0.32
N LYS A 247 -18.61 2.51 -0.44
CA LYS A 247 -18.59 2.12 -1.86
C LYS A 247 -17.62 1.00 -2.16
N TYR A 248 -16.53 0.90 -1.39
CA TYR A 248 -15.42 0.02 -1.68
C TYR A 248 -14.93 -0.69 -0.42
N MET A 249 -14.34 -1.86 -0.62
CA MET A 249 -13.46 -2.42 0.38
C MET A 249 -12.17 -1.57 0.44
N VAL A 250 -11.97 -0.87 1.55
CA VAL A 250 -10.78 -0.05 1.76
C VAL A 250 -9.62 -0.92 2.22
N LEU A 251 -8.53 -0.91 1.46
CA LEU A 251 -7.27 -1.60 1.76
C LEU A 251 -6.19 -0.53 2.01
N ASP A 252 -6.14 -0.02 3.23
CA ASP A 252 -5.10 0.92 3.66
C ASP A 252 -3.82 0.15 4.08
N ARG A 253 -2.73 0.87 4.37
CA ARG A 253 -1.44 0.22 4.72
C ARG A 253 -1.58 -0.83 5.83
N ILE A 254 -2.37 -0.53 6.86
CA ILE A 254 -2.55 -1.44 8.00
C ILE A 254 -3.25 -2.73 7.56
N ARG A 255 -4.31 -2.63 6.75
CA ARG A 255 -5.01 -3.80 6.22
C ARG A 255 -4.18 -4.58 5.22
N ILE A 256 -3.44 -3.90 4.33
CA ILE A 256 -2.56 -4.55 3.35
C ILE A 256 -1.52 -5.37 4.10
N VAL A 257 -0.77 -4.77 5.02
CA VAL A 257 0.30 -5.46 5.76
C VAL A 257 -0.26 -6.60 6.62
N GLY A 258 -1.41 -6.40 7.28
CA GLY A 258 -2.03 -7.44 8.09
C GLY A 258 -2.58 -8.64 7.28
N LEU A 259 -2.71 -8.51 5.96
CA LEU A 259 -3.15 -9.60 5.06
C LEU A 259 -2.00 -10.33 4.38
N ILE A 260 -0.78 -9.78 4.41
CA ILE A 260 0.39 -10.40 3.77
C ILE A 260 0.83 -11.60 4.61
N ASP A 261 1.11 -12.71 3.92
CA ASP A 261 1.83 -13.84 4.51
C ASP A 261 3.27 -13.40 4.78
N PRO A 262 3.75 -13.39 6.04
CA PRO A 262 5.11 -12.97 6.36
C PRO A 262 6.18 -13.70 5.55
N LEU A 263 5.94 -14.97 5.18
CA LEU A 263 6.87 -15.76 4.37
C LEU A 263 7.00 -15.26 2.92
N ARG A 264 6.08 -14.41 2.45
CA ARG A 264 6.01 -13.87 1.09
C ARG A 264 6.25 -12.35 1.04
N ALA A 265 6.41 -11.72 2.20
CA ALA A 265 6.57 -10.27 2.33
C ALA A 265 7.97 -9.78 1.92
N ASP A 266 8.99 -10.61 2.17
CA ASP A 266 10.36 -10.14 2.37
C ASP A 266 11.21 -10.00 1.10
N GLU A 267 10.67 -10.27 -0.10
CA GLU A 267 11.48 -10.25 -1.34
C GLU A 267 11.05 -9.20 -2.37
N MET A 268 9.85 -8.62 -2.22
CA MET A 268 9.19 -7.93 -3.34
C MET A 268 9.68 -6.50 -3.59
N ALA A 269 10.34 -5.87 -2.61
CA ALA A 269 10.68 -4.45 -2.66
C ALA A 269 12.08 -4.11 -2.13
N ASN A 270 12.91 -5.10 -1.77
CA ASN A 270 14.15 -4.87 -1.02
C ASN A 270 15.12 -3.94 -1.76
N ASP A 271 15.42 -4.23 -3.02
CA ASP A 271 16.35 -3.43 -3.81
C ASP A 271 15.88 -1.97 -3.93
N TRP A 272 14.57 -1.77 -4.11
CA TRP A 272 13.97 -0.44 -4.19
C TRP A 272 14.01 0.29 -2.85
N VAL A 273 13.69 -0.40 -1.75
CA VAL A 273 13.75 0.18 -0.39
C VAL A 273 15.19 0.53 -0.04
N ASP A 274 16.14 -0.36 -0.27
CA ASP A 274 17.56 -0.14 0.04
C ASP A 274 18.16 1.01 -0.76
N GLY A 275 17.83 1.10 -2.06
CA GLY A 275 18.19 2.25 -2.90
C GLY A 275 17.60 3.55 -2.36
N THR A 276 16.30 3.55 -2.05
CA THR A 276 15.58 4.71 -1.50
C THR A 276 16.16 5.17 -0.16
N LEU A 277 16.44 4.23 0.76
CA LEU A 277 17.01 4.54 2.07
C LEU A 277 18.45 5.04 1.97
N THR A 278 19.23 4.51 1.03
CA THR A 278 20.59 4.99 0.75
C THR A 278 20.57 6.44 0.27
N GLU A 279 19.66 6.76 -0.64
CA GLU A 279 19.51 8.13 -1.13
C GLU A 279 19.00 9.08 -0.02
N LEU A 280 17.98 8.67 0.75
CA LEU A 280 17.47 9.45 1.88
C LEU A 280 18.55 9.78 2.92
N ARG A 281 19.48 8.87 3.20
CA ARG A 281 20.59 9.13 4.13
C ARG A 281 21.46 10.30 3.69
N GLY A 282 21.64 10.51 2.38
CA GLY A 282 22.37 11.66 1.85
C GLY A 282 21.62 12.99 2.03
N TYR A 283 20.28 12.95 2.13
CA TYR A 283 19.46 14.15 2.36
C TYR A 283 19.22 14.45 3.84
N MET A 284 19.40 13.46 4.71
CA MET A 284 19.10 13.49 6.14
C MET A 284 20.33 13.09 6.96
N GLU A 285 21.52 13.57 6.59
CA GLU A 285 22.78 13.22 7.25
C GLU A 285 22.74 13.54 8.75
N GLU A 286 22.05 14.62 9.14
CA GLU A 286 21.90 15.02 10.53
C GLU A 286 21.16 13.97 11.39
N VAL A 287 20.32 13.14 10.76
CA VAL A 287 19.58 12.07 11.44
C VAL A 287 20.49 10.92 11.86
N CYS A 288 21.60 10.71 11.14
CA CYS A 288 22.57 9.67 11.48
C CYS A 288 23.31 9.96 12.80
N GLU A 289 23.33 11.23 13.24
CA GLU A 289 24.02 11.68 14.46
C GLU A 289 23.14 11.70 15.71
N LEU A 290 21.82 11.59 15.56
CA LEU A 290 20.85 11.49 16.67
C LEU A 290 21.06 10.20 17.50
#